data_AF-A0A2H1GQA5-F1
#
_entry.id   AF-A0A2H1GQA5-F1
#
_cell.length_a   1.000
_cell.length_b   1.000
_cell.length_c   1.000
_cell.angle_alpha   90.00
_cell.angle_beta   90.00
_cell.angle_gamma   90.00
#
_symmetry.space_group_name_H-M   'P 1'
#
loop_
_entity.id
_entity.type
_entity.pdbx_description
1 polymer ?
#
loop_
_entity_poly.entity_id
_entity_poly.type
_entity_poly.pdbx_seq_one_letter_code
_entity_poly.pdbx_strand_id
1 'polypeptide(L)'
;MNTQRPVSSASLIERMLTPELFGMIWLELFPHAHIAAHKLRLPEDPQDPFRVTLFARDEWARLFLLRKVSKTFKCMFDSALDDAKQHGKVRLIMNMARHNNCPAKSMDLKSLPTAMEAPMPFLATFPSLYVLDYQVIEIDSKEEDGDPQVRLEELEAEYVLPTGNLQLNYDDLFYLNTNIVYTTQTDANLAAFEEVIDDICDAIWHPDLLRPKVEPPYLAPLTKEGLYHLGCVFATGARRLAATRYAVTHGEENLTVDIGSHTHAVAWLGWFDEGGAERLKIEAKQLAEEAEQKEWDAANEAAKEKWWAGVQAEKALRPPVVLASAAEVGQKLLQEDPKEA
;
A
#
# COMPACT_ATOMS: atom_id res chain seq x y z
N MET A 1 34.09 -41.30 -46.33
CA MET A 1 33.06 -40.25 -46.08
C MET A 1 33.06 -39.93 -44.61
N ASN A 2 33.58 -38.75 -44.23
CA ASN A 2 33.60 -38.28 -42.85
C ASN A 2 32.18 -37.85 -42.46
N THR A 3 31.53 -38.63 -41.60
CA THR A 3 30.29 -38.21 -40.93
C THR A 3 30.66 -37.27 -39.79
N GLN A 4 30.66 -35.95 -40.05
CA GLN A 4 30.62 -34.96 -38.98
C GLN A 4 29.34 -35.18 -38.18
N ARG A 5 29.48 -35.56 -36.91
CA ARG A 5 28.35 -35.59 -35.97
C ARG A 5 27.78 -34.18 -35.86
N PRO A 6 26.45 -34.00 -35.83
CA PRO A 6 25.87 -32.70 -35.57
C PRO A 6 26.31 -32.24 -34.18
N VAL A 7 27.02 -31.12 -34.15
CA VAL A 7 27.36 -30.41 -32.92
C VAL A 7 26.04 -29.96 -32.32
N SER A 8 25.62 -30.58 -31.21
CA SER A 8 24.39 -30.17 -30.54
C SER A 8 24.53 -28.71 -30.11
N SER A 9 23.48 -27.91 -30.25
CA SER A 9 23.47 -26.50 -29.83
C SER A 9 23.85 -26.33 -28.34
N ALA A 10 23.61 -27.34 -27.51
CA ALA A 10 24.08 -27.36 -26.12
C ALA A 10 25.61 -27.32 -26.01
N SER A 11 26.33 -28.02 -26.89
CA SER A 11 27.80 -28.02 -26.90
C SER A 11 28.44 -26.72 -27.40
N LEU A 12 27.66 -25.84 -28.04
CA LEU A 12 28.09 -24.51 -28.49
C LEU A 12 27.95 -23.49 -27.37
N ILE A 13 26.83 -23.49 -26.64
CA ILE A 13 26.62 -22.67 -25.44
C ILE A 13 27.65 -23.04 -24.36
N GLU A 14 27.87 -24.34 -24.11
CA GLU A 14 28.87 -24.84 -23.15
C GLU A 14 30.33 -24.50 -23.53
N ARG A 15 30.61 -24.22 -24.81
CA ARG A 15 31.95 -23.85 -25.30
C ARG A 15 32.18 -22.35 -25.39
N MET A 16 31.12 -21.55 -25.50
CA MET A 16 31.21 -20.09 -25.70
C MET A 16 31.07 -19.29 -24.41
N LEU A 17 30.37 -19.83 -23.41
CA LEU A 17 30.21 -19.17 -22.12
C LEU A 17 31.24 -19.71 -21.14
N THR A 18 32.20 -18.88 -20.75
CA THR A 18 33.02 -19.20 -19.58
C THR A 18 32.11 -19.31 -18.35
N PRO A 19 32.46 -20.10 -17.32
CA PRO A 19 31.67 -20.22 -16.10
C PRO A 19 31.32 -18.87 -15.47
N GLU A 20 32.22 -17.89 -15.56
CA GLU A 20 32.03 -16.54 -15.04
C GLU A 20 30.98 -15.76 -15.84
N LEU A 21 31.06 -15.78 -17.17
CA LEU A 21 30.08 -15.11 -18.04
C LEU A 21 28.70 -15.79 -17.93
N PHE A 22 28.70 -17.12 -17.76
CA PHE A 22 27.49 -17.88 -17.47
C PHE A 22 26.87 -17.39 -16.16
N GLY A 23 27.62 -17.39 -15.05
CA GLY A 23 27.14 -16.94 -13.74
C GLY A 23 26.54 -15.53 -13.79
N MET A 24 27.23 -14.58 -14.44
CA MET A 24 26.72 -13.21 -14.61
C MET A 24 25.38 -13.14 -15.34
N ILE A 25 25.21 -13.89 -16.44
CA ILE A 25 23.94 -13.90 -17.17
C ILE A 25 22.82 -14.48 -16.31
N TRP A 26 23.10 -15.54 -15.54
CA TRP A 26 22.08 -16.16 -14.70
C TRP A 26 21.66 -15.31 -13.51
N LEU A 27 22.58 -14.55 -12.92
CA LEU A 27 22.26 -13.59 -11.86
C LEU A 27 21.18 -12.59 -12.29
N GLU A 28 21.20 -12.15 -13.55
CA GLU A 28 20.19 -11.25 -14.12
C GLU A 28 18.88 -11.96 -14.52
N LEU A 29 18.91 -13.29 -14.70
CA LEU A 29 17.77 -14.06 -15.17
C LEU A 29 16.97 -14.72 -14.04
N PHE A 30 17.54 -14.87 -12.85
CA PHE A 30 16.83 -15.47 -11.72
C PHE A 30 15.85 -14.45 -11.10
N PRO A 31 14.54 -14.68 -11.18
CA PRO A 31 13.58 -13.85 -10.46
C PRO A 31 13.66 -14.16 -8.96
N HIS A 32 13.16 -13.25 -8.12
CA HIS A 32 12.92 -13.58 -6.72
C HIS A 32 11.83 -14.66 -6.58
N ALA A 33 11.96 -15.51 -5.56
CA ALA A 33 10.97 -16.53 -5.24
C ALA A 33 9.89 -15.90 -4.34
N HIS A 34 8.88 -15.30 -4.96
CA HIS A 34 7.72 -14.79 -4.21
C HIS A 34 6.77 -15.93 -3.87
N ILE A 35 6.37 -16.03 -2.61
CA ILE A 35 5.43 -17.03 -2.11
C ILE A 35 4.23 -16.41 -1.40
N ALA A 36 3.14 -17.17 -1.34
CA ALA A 36 1.99 -16.91 -0.48
C ALA A 36 1.51 -18.22 0.17
N ALA A 37 1.32 -18.20 1.49
CA ALA A 37 0.82 -19.34 2.26
C ALA A 37 -0.65 -19.18 2.62
N HIS A 38 -1.43 -20.25 2.45
CA HIS A 38 -2.88 -20.24 2.63
C HIS A 38 -3.37 -21.52 3.31
N LYS A 39 -4.46 -21.39 4.06
CA LYS A 39 -5.25 -22.53 4.52
C LYS A 39 -6.38 -22.79 3.53
N LEU A 40 -6.50 -24.02 3.06
CA LEU A 40 -7.59 -24.45 2.19
C LEU A 40 -8.85 -24.72 3.01
N ARG A 41 -10.00 -24.29 2.50
CA ARG A 41 -11.31 -24.59 3.10
C ARG A 41 -11.70 -26.05 2.93
N LEU A 42 -11.40 -26.59 1.76
CA LEU A 42 -11.67 -27.99 1.37
C LEU A 42 -10.37 -28.56 0.77
N PRO A 43 -9.41 -28.99 1.61
CA PRO A 43 -8.18 -29.60 1.12
C PRO A 43 -8.43 -31.00 0.56
N GLU A 44 -7.56 -31.43 -0.35
CA GLU A 44 -7.56 -32.81 -0.86
C GLU A 44 -7.14 -33.80 0.23
N ASP A 45 -6.17 -33.41 1.07
CA ASP A 45 -5.75 -34.13 2.28
C ASP A 45 -6.13 -33.33 3.54
N PRO A 46 -7.05 -33.82 4.37
CA PRO A 46 -7.41 -33.17 5.64
C PRO A 46 -6.24 -33.02 6.62
N GLN A 47 -5.18 -33.82 6.51
CA GLN A 47 -3.99 -33.75 7.37
C GLN A 47 -3.00 -32.65 6.92
N ASP A 48 -3.06 -32.22 5.66
CA ASP A 48 -2.28 -31.09 5.13
C ASP A 48 -3.23 -30.05 4.51
N PRO A 49 -3.94 -29.26 5.35
CA PRO A 49 -4.86 -28.24 4.85
C PRO A 49 -4.14 -27.01 4.30
N PHE A 50 -2.81 -26.98 4.29
CA PHE A 50 -2.03 -25.79 3.95
C PHE A 50 -1.45 -25.88 2.55
N ARG A 51 -1.39 -24.74 1.87
CA ARG A 51 -0.82 -24.62 0.53
C ARG A 51 0.06 -23.40 0.45
N VAL A 52 1.28 -23.61 -0.05
CA VAL A 52 2.21 -22.52 -0.39
C VAL A 52 2.24 -22.40 -1.90
N THR A 53 2.02 -21.19 -2.38
CA THR A 53 1.95 -20.86 -3.79
C THR A 53 3.22 -20.13 -4.20
N LEU A 54 3.91 -20.58 -5.25
CA LEU A 54 5.06 -19.87 -5.83
C LEU A 54 4.57 -19.02 -7.02
N PHE A 55 4.77 -17.71 -6.95
CA PHE A 55 4.47 -16.80 -8.05
C PHE A 55 5.55 -16.84 -9.14
N ALA A 56 5.28 -16.19 -10.28
CA ALA A 56 6.14 -16.24 -11.47
C ALA A 56 6.40 -17.68 -11.95
N ARG A 57 5.34 -18.51 -11.91
CA ARG A 57 5.36 -19.94 -12.24
C ARG A 57 6.09 -20.22 -13.56
N ASP A 58 5.74 -19.49 -14.61
CA ASP A 58 6.24 -19.77 -15.95
C ASP A 58 7.73 -19.46 -16.09
N GLU A 59 8.23 -18.46 -15.36
CA GLU A 59 9.65 -18.10 -15.32
C GLU A 59 10.44 -19.20 -14.62
N TRP A 60 10.07 -19.54 -13.38
CA TRP A 60 10.72 -20.62 -12.62
C TRP A 60 10.64 -21.97 -13.35
N ALA A 61 9.50 -22.30 -13.97
CA ALA A 61 9.36 -23.51 -14.76
C ALA A 61 10.31 -23.55 -15.97
N ARG A 62 10.46 -22.44 -16.70
CA ARG A 62 11.41 -22.33 -17.82
C ARG A 62 12.85 -22.48 -17.33
N LEU A 63 13.22 -21.85 -16.22
CA LEU A 63 14.55 -21.97 -15.62
C LEU A 63 14.85 -23.43 -15.22
N PHE A 64 13.90 -24.12 -14.58
CA PHE A 64 14.06 -25.53 -14.23
C PHE A 64 14.07 -26.48 -15.43
N LEU A 65 13.48 -26.11 -16.57
CA LEU A 65 13.63 -26.86 -17.82
C LEU A 65 15.04 -26.69 -18.39
N LEU A 66 15.59 -25.47 -18.37
CA LEU A 66 16.97 -25.18 -18.81
C LEU A 66 17.99 -25.95 -17.96
N ARG A 67 17.76 -26.06 -16.65
CA ARG A 67 18.54 -26.91 -15.74
C ARG A 67 18.66 -28.38 -16.20
N LYS A 68 17.71 -28.91 -16.98
CA LYS A 68 17.70 -30.31 -17.43
C LYS A 68 18.42 -30.55 -18.77
N VAL A 69 19.00 -29.52 -19.39
CA VAL A 69 19.61 -29.60 -20.74
C VAL A 69 20.84 -30.52 -20.76
N SER A 70 21.74 -30.41 -19.78
CA SER A 70 22.91 -31.28 -19.65
C SER A 70 23.38 -31.37 -18.19
N LYS A 71 24.26 -32.34 -17.88
CA LYS A 71 24.87 -32.44 -16.54
C LYS A 71 25.74 -31.23 -16.20
N THR A 72 26.54 -30.76 -17.15
CA THR A 72 27.41 -29.59 -16.98
C THR A 72 26.57 -28.35 -16.72
N PHE A 73 25.54 -28.14 -17.53
CA PHE A 73 24.63 -27.00 -17.40
C PHE A 73 23.90 -27.01 -16.07
N LYS A 74 23.44 -28.18 -15.63
CA LYS A 74 22.85 -28.36 -14.31
C LYS A 74 23.80 -27.90 -13.20
N CYS A 75 25.06 -28.33 -13.22
CA CYS A 75 26.05 -27.95 -12.22
C CYS A 75 26.31 -26.44 -12.20
N MET A 76 26.47 -25.82 -13.37
CA MET A 76 26.68 -24.36 -13.46
C MET A 76 25.44 -23.58 -12.99
N PHE A 77 24.24 -24.03 -13.37
CA PHE A 77 22.97 -23.44 -12.95
C PHE A 77 22.81 -23.53 -11.43
N ASP A 78 23.02 -24.72 -10.84
CA ASP A 78 22.89 -24.95 -9.41
C ASP A 78 23.90 -24.07 -8.63
N SER A 79 25.16 -24.02 -9.09
CA SER A 79 26.18 -23.18 -8.49
C SER A 79 25.86 -21.69 -8.57
N ALA A 80 25.39 -21.19 -9.73
CA ALA A 80 25.04 -19.79 -9.90
C ALA A 80 23.82 -19.40 -9.05
N LEU A 81 22.82 -20.29 -8.95
CA LEU A 81 21.64 -20.07 -8.14
C LEU A 81 21.99 -20.04 -6.64
N ASP A 82 22.83 -20.96 -6.18
CA ASP A 82 23.25 -20.98 -4.78
C ASP A 82 24.10 -19.75 -4.42
N ASP A 83 24.99 -19.32 -5.31
CA ASP A 83 25.75 -18.06 -5.16
C ASP A 83 24.81 -16.84 -5.10
N ALA A 84 23.81 -16.79 -5.98
CA ALA A 84 22.82 -15.73 -6.02
C ALA A 84 21.99 -15.64 -4.73
N LYS A 85 21.63 -16.78 -4.15
CA LYS A 85 20.92 -16.85 -2.85
C LYS A 85 21.80 -16.36 -1.71
N GLN A 86 23.05 -16.84 -1.63
CA GLN A 86 23.98 -16.49 -0.56
C GLN A 86 24.31 -14.99 -0.53
N HIS A 87 24.36 -14.35 -1.69
CA HIS A 87 24.63 -12.91 -1.82
C HIS A 87 23.35 -12.05 -1.87
N GLY A 88 22.17 -12.62 -1.58
CA GLY A 88 20.90 -11.89 -1.53
C GLY A 88 20.43 -11.32 -2.88
N LYS A 89 20.99 -11.79 -4.00
CA LYS A 89 20.57 -11.42 -5.37
C LYS A 89 19.27 -12.12 -5.76
N VAL A 90 19.01 -13.30 -5.19
CA VAL A 90 17.76 -14.04 -5.34
C VAL A 90 17.23 -14.34 -3.96
N ARG A 91 16.10 -13.73 -3.61
CA ARG A 91 15.49 -13.82 -2.28
C ARG A 91 14.25 -14.70 -2.31
N LEU A 92 13.98 -15.38 -1.19
CA LEU A 92 12.68 -15.97 -0.90
C LEU A 92 11.85 -14.93 -0.16
N ILE A 93 10.72 -14.53 -0.74
CA ILE A 93 9.91 -13.42 -0.24
C ILE A 93 8.47 -13.91 -0.04
N MET A 94 7.99 -13.90 1.20
CA MET A 94 6.56 -13.93 1.51
C MET A 94 6.02 -12.52 1.31
N ASN A 95 5.47 -12.27 0.12
CA ASN A 95 4.93 -10.97 -0.23
C ASN A 95 3.44 -10.96 0.12
N MET A 96 3.10 -10.30 1.23
CA MET A 96 1.75 -10.25 1.77
C MET A 96 0.80 -9.46 0.86
N ALA A 97 1.28 -8.46 0.10
CA ALA A 97 0.45 -7.75 -0.87
C ALA A 97 -0.08 -8.64 -2.01
N ARG A 98 0.57 -9.78 -2.27
CA ARG A 98 0.06 -10.77 -3.24
C ARG A 98 -1.04 -11.67 -2.67
N HIS A 99 -1.37 -11.54 -1.40
CA HIS A 99 -2.53 -12.17 -0.80
C HIS A 99 -3.75 -11.27 -1.04
N ASN A 100 -4.48 -11.51 -2.14
CA ASN A 100 -5.69 -10.72 -2.46
C ASN A 100 -6.81 -10.82 -1.39
N ASN A 101 -6.67 -11.74 -0.42
CA ASN A 101 -7.57 -11.93 0.71
C ASN A 101 -6.75 -11.98 2.00
N CYS A 102 -7.39 -11.65 3.13
CA CYS A 102 -6.79 -11.83 4.45
C CYS A 102 -6.23 -13.27 4.62
N PRO A 103 -4.91 -13.45 4.85
CA PRO A 103 -4.26 -14.74 4.99
C PRO A 103 -4.90 -15.64 6.04
N ALA A 104 -5.49 -15.08 7.10
CA ALA A 104 -6.15 -15.83 8.15
C ALA A 104 -7.49 -16.49 7.71
N LYS A 105 -8.02 -16.16 6.53
CA LYS A 105 -9.25 -16.75 6.00
C LYS A 105 -8.93 -17.98 5.15
N SER A 106 -9.68 -19.05 5.37
CA SER A 106 -9.60 -20.23 4.52
C SER A 106 -10.12 -19.94 3.11
N MET A 107 -9.36 -20.37 2.11
CA MET A 107 -9.64 -20.12 0.70
C MET A 107 -10.04 -21.39 -0.05
N ASP A 108 -10.78 -21.22 -1.14
CA ASP A 108 -11.08 -22.31 -2.06
C ASP A 108 -9.89 -22.50 -3.01
N LEU A 109 -9.57 -23.74 -3.35
CA LEU A 109 -8.45 -24.01 -4.26
C LEU A 109 -8.60 -23.29 -5.61
N LYS A 110 -9.85 -23.14 -6.08
CA LYS A 110 -10.19 -22.47 -7.34
C LYS A 110 -10.00 -20.95 -7.31
N SER A 111 -9.97 -20.33 -6.13
CA SER A 111 -9.73 -18.88 -5.99
C SER A 111 -8.25 -18.54 -5.94
N LEU A 112 -7.37 -19.53 -5.80
CA LEU A 112 -5.95 -19.30 -5.93
C LEU A 112 -5.60 -18.99 -7.38
N PRO A 113 -4.65 -18.08 -7.64
CA PRO A 113 -4.11 -17.90 -8.99
C PRO A 113 -3.70 -19.24 -9.59
N THR A 114 -3.57 -19.33 -10.91
CA THR A 114 -3.07 -20.51 -11.66
C THR A 114 -1.59 -20.86 -11.35
N ALA A 115 -1.11 -20.44 -10.19
CA ALA A 115 0.20 -20.61 -9.65
C ALA A 115 0.40 -22.05 -9.12
N MET A 116 1.64 -22.50 -9.22
CA MET A 116 2.04 -23.84 -8.84
C MET A 116 2.18 -23.90 -7.32
N GLU A 117 1.88 -25.06 -6.76
CA GLU A 117 2.30 -25.35 -5.39
C GLU A 117 3.82 -25.28 -5.31
N ALA A 118 4.33 -24.50 -4.37
CA ALA A 118 5.75 -24.29 -4.18
C ALA A 118 6.40 -25.61 -3.72
N PRO A 119 7.48 -26.07 -4.39
CA PRO A 119 8.20 -27.24 -3.90
C PRO A 119 8.91 -26.85 -2.60
N MET A 120 8.45 -27.36 -1.45
CA MET A 120 9.10 -27.09 -0.15
C MET A 120 10.60 -27.40 -0.13
N PRO A 121 11.10 -28.49 -0.76
CA PRO A 121 12.54 -28.72 -0.85
C PRO A 121 13.32 -27.63 -1.59
N PHE A 122 12.69 -26.91 -2.52
CA PHE A 122 13.31 -25.76 -3.19
C PHE A 122 13.34 -24.54 -2.25
N LEU A 123 12.24 -24.26 -1.54
CA LEU A 123 12.19 -23.16 -0.56
C LEU A 123 13.21 -23.35 0.57
N ALA A 124 13.38 -24.59 1.03
CA ALA A 124 14.35 -24.95 2.08
C ALA A 124 15.82 -24.79 1.65
N THR A 125 16.11 -24.45 0.38
CA THR A 125 17.48 -24.13 -0.07
C THR A 125 17.87 -22.67 0.13
N PHE A 126 16.92 -21.81 0.51
CA PHE A 126 17.20 -20.40 0.76
C PHE A 126 17.76 -20.20 2.17
N PRO A 127 18.75 -19.29 2.35
CA PRO A 127 19.33 -19.00 3.65
C PRO A 127 18.41 -18.16 4.55
N SER A 128 17.52 -17.37 3.94
CA SER A 128 16.62 -16.45 4.65
C SER A 128 15.25 -16.39 3.99
N LEU A 129 14.24 -16.04 4.78
CA LEU A 129 12.90 -15.68 4.34
C LEU A 129 12.66 -14.20 4.61
N TYR A 130 12.36 -13.44 3.57
CA TYR A 130 11.88 -12.06 3.70
C TYR A 130 10.36 -12.07 3.79
N VAL A 131 9.78 -11.31 4.72
CA VAL A 131 8.35 -11.05 4.77
C VAL A 131 8.14 -9.57 4.48
N LEU A 132 7.32 -9.28 3.47
CA LEU A 132 6.96 -7.92 3.08
C LEU A 132 5.46 -7.74 3.32
N ASP A 133 5.08 -6.86 4.23
CA ASP A 133 3.69 -6.57 4.57
C ASP A 133 3.40 -5.07 4.58
N TYR A 134 2.11 -4.73 4.51
CA TYR A 134 1.66 -3.35 4.53
C TYR A 134 0.61 -3.16 5.62
N GLN A 135 0.73 -2.07 6.37
CA GLN A 135 -0.19 -1.67 7.42
C GLN A 135 -0.74 -0.29 7.09
N VAL A 136 -2.05 -0.12 7.25
CA VAL A 136 -2.69 1.20 7.18
C VAL A 136 -3.18 1.53 8.57
N ILE A 137 -2.74 2.68 9.06
CA ILE A 137 -3.15 3.24 10.34
C ILE A 137 -3.92 4.51 10.03
N GLU A 138 -5.09 4.65 10.63
CA GLU A 138 -5.97 5.81 10.51
C GLU A 138 -6.18 6.36 11.92
N ILE A 139 -5.91 7.65 12.11
CA ILE A 139 -6.08 8.35 13.39
C ILE A 139 -7.06 9.49 13.16
N ASP A 140 -8.14 9.47 13.94
CA ASP A 140 -9.23 10.43 13.87
C ASP A 140 -9.39 11.16 15.22
N SER A 141 -9.73 12.45 15.16
CA SER A 141 -9.98 13.30 16.32
C SER A 141 -11.49 13.44 16.53
N LYS A 142 -11.98 13.05 17.71
CA LYS A 142 -13.41 13.16 18.04
C LYS A 142 -13.89 14.61 18.19
N GLU A 143 -12.99 15.58 18.33
CA GLU A 143 -13.33 16.98 18.63
C GLU A 143 -13.12 17.94 17.46
N GLU A 144 -12.35 17.56 16.44
CA GLU A 144 -12.11 18.38 15.26
C GLU A 144 -12.87 17.80 14.05
N ASP A 145 -13.69 18.63 13.40
CA ASP A 145 -14.26 18.29 12.09
C ASP A 145 -13.12 18.29 11.06
N GLY A 146 -12.49 17.13 10.86
CA GLY A 146 -11.40 16.92 9.92
C GLY A 146 -11.44 15.52 9.32
N ASP A 147 -10.77 15.35 8.18
CA ASP A 147 -10.57 14.01 7.62
C ASP A 147 -9.58 13.21 8.50
N PRO A 148 -9.78 11.89 8.65
CA PRO A 148 -8.86 11.05 9.39
C PRO A 148 -7.45 11.13 8.78
N GLN A 149 -6.45 11.25 9.64
CA GLN A 149 -5.05 11.19 9.22
C GLN A 149 -4.69 9.74 8.95
N VAL A 150 -4.01 9.49 7.83
CA VAL A 150 -3.70 8.13 7.37
C VAL A 150 -2.20 7.98 7.24
N ARG A 151 -1.67 6.80 7.60
CA ARG A 151 -0.31 6.38 7.31
C ARG A 151 -0.32 4.96 6.75
N LEU A 152 0.24 4.79 5.55
CA LEU A 152 0.53 3.50 4.94
C LEU A 152 2.01 3.18 5.17
N GLU A 153 2.27 2.11 5.89
CA GLU A 153 3.58 1.66 6.34
C GLU A 153 3.92 0.32 5.68
N GLU A 154 5.10 0.25 5.08
CA GLU A 154 5.71 -0.98 4.59
C GLU A 154 6.56 -1.58 5.70
N LEU A 155 6.30 -2.86 6.00
CA LEU A 155 7.06 -3.65 6.96
C LEU A 155 7.92 -4.66 6.19
N GLU A 156 9.22 -4.61 6.40
CA GLU A 156 10.17 -5.59 5.87
C GLU A 156 10.85 -6.34 7.01
N ALA A 157 10.67 -7.66 7.05
CA ALA A 157 11.29 -8.54 8.02
C ALA A 157 12.16 -9.58 7.32
N GLU A 158 13.33 -9.91 7.88
CA GLU A 158 14.15 -11.03 7.43
C GLU A 158 14.30 -12.07 8.53
N TYR A 159 13.91 -13.30 8.25
CA TYR A 159 14.12 -14.45 9.12
C TYR A 159 15.25 -15.31 8.58
N VAL A 160 16.18 -15.71 9.45
CA VAL A 160 17.19 -16.71 9.09
C VAL A 160 16.52 -18.08 9.02
N LEU A 161 16.68 -18.77 7.90
CA LEU A 161 16.18 -20.12 7.76
C LEU A 161 17.25 -21.13 8.21
N PRO A 162 16.88 -22.17 8.97
CA PRO A 162 17.81 -23.22 9.32
C PRO A 162 18.26 -23.99 8.07
N THR A 163 19.49 -23.74 7.62
CA THR A 163 20.10 -24.51 6.53
C THR A 163 20.83 -25.74 7.10
N GLY A 164 20.34 -26.94 6.78
CA GLY A 164 20.96 -28.22 7.15
C GLY A 164 20.48 -28.81 8.48
N ASN A 165 21.30 -29.69 9.10
CA ASN A 165 21.00 -30.35 10.38
C ASN A 165 21.27 -29.46 11.61
N LEU A 166 21.51 -28.16 11.42
CA LEU A 166 21.64 -27.23 12.54
C LEU A 166 20.26 -27.04 13.16
N GLN A 167 20.06 -27.62 14.34
CA GLN A 167 18.94 -27.30 15.22
C GLN A 167 19.12 -25.86 15.71
N LEU A 168 18.76 -24.88 14.88
CA LEU A 168 18.44 -23.55 15.35
C LEU A 168 17.06 -23.66 16.00
N ASN A 169 17.00 -23.29 17.29
CA ASN A 169 15.82 -23.50 18.12
C ASN A 169 14.74 -22.40 17.93
N TYR A 170 14.93 -21.42 17.05
CA TYR A 170 14.08 -20.23 17.01
C TYR A 170 13.85 -19.68 15.59
N ASP A 171 12.72 -18.99 15.42
CA ASP A 171 12.50 -18.05 14.31
C ASP A 171 13.42 -16.84 14.53
N ASP A 172 14.70 -16.96 14.19
CA ASP A 172 15.65 -15.84 14.33
C ASP A 172 15.31 -14.74 13.34
N LEU A 173 14.49 -13.80 13.79
CA LEU A 173 14.24 -12.52 13.13
C LEU A 173 15.54 -11.72 13.14
N PHE A 174 16.18 -11.61 11.99
CA PHE A 174 17.46 -10.93 11.81
C PHE A 174 17.28 -9.41 11.82
N TYR A 175 16.28 -8.91 11.11
CA TYR A 175 15.87 -7.51 11.20
C TYR A 175 14.37 -7.36 10.93
N LEU A 176 13.84 -6.25 11.43
CA LEU A 176 12.53 -5.70 11.09
C LEU A 176 12.72 -4.20 10.85
N ASN A 177 12.26 -3.72 9.69
CA ASN A 177 12.33 -2.31 9.31
C ASN A 177 10.96 -1.83 8.84
N THR A 178 10.68 -0.55 9.07
CA THR A 178 9.44 0.11 8.65
C THR A 178 9.77 1.28 7.72
N ASN A 179 8.97 1.46 6.68
CA ASN A 179 9.09 2.59 5.76
C ASN A 179 7.72 3.20 5.48
N ILE A 180 7.61 4.52 5.62
CA ILE A 180 6.39 5.25 5.28
C ILE A 180 6.26 5.31 3.76
N VAL A 181 5.24 4.64 3.21
CA VAL A 181 4.91 4.67 1.78
C VAL A 181 4.07 5.90 1.46
N TYR A 182 3.12 6.22 2.34
CA TYR A 182 2.21 7.35 2.18
C TYR A 182 1.75 7.87 3.55
N THR A 183 1.57 9.18 3.69
CA THR A 183 1.00 9.75 4.91
C THR A 183 0.31 11.11 4.69
N THR A 184 -0.77 11.36 5.42
CA THR A 184 -1.39 12.68 5.63
C THR A 184 -1.21 13.21 7.04
N GLN A 185 -0.35 12.56 7.82
CA GLN A 185 -0.12 12.87 9.21
C GLN A 185 0.42 14.30 9.41
N THR A 186 -0.01 14.88 10.53
CA THR A 186 0.52 16.12 11.11
C THR A 186 1.46 15.85 12.29
N ASP A 187 2.28 16.84 12.65
CA ASP A 187 3.19 16.75 13.80
C ASP A 187 2.46 16.45 15.13
N ALA A 188 1.20 16.85 15.25
CA ALA A 188 0.39 16.64 16.46
C ALA A 188 0.15 15.14 16.75
N ASN A 189 -0.05 14.33 15.71
CA ASN A 189 -0.38 12.91 15.86
C ASN A 189 0.83 11.97 15.64
N LEU A 190 2.04 12.52 15.48
CA LEU A 190 3.25 11.72 15.25
C LEU A 190 3.47 10.67 16.32
N ALA A 191 3.38 11.05 17.59
CA ALA A 191 3.59 10.12 18.71
C ALA A 191 2.63 8.93 18.66
N ALA A 192 1.35 9.16 18.32
CA ALA A 192 0.36 8.11 18.23
C ALA A 192 0.64 7.12 17.08
N PHE A 193 1.08 7.61 15.92
CA PHE A 193 1.49 6.72 14.82
C PHE A 193 2.72 5.89 15.17
N GLU A 194 3.76 6.51 15.76
CA GLU A 194 4.98 5.80 16.16
C GLU A 194 4.69 4.74 17.22
N GLU A 195 3.87 5.04 18.23
CA GLU A 195 3.49 4.07 19.26
C GLU A 195 2.79 2.84 18.67
N VAL A 196 1.85 3.06 17.75
CA VAL A 196 1.12 1.97 17.07
C VAL A 196 2.08 1.12 16.23
N ILE A 197 3.05 1.73 15.56
CA ILE A 197 4.05 1.01 14.76
C ILE A 197 5.01 0.24 15.65
N ASP A 198 5.46 0.82 16.75
CA ASP A 198 6.28 0.14 17.76
C ASP A 198 5.56 -1.08 18.32
N ASP A 199 4.27 -0.98 18.62
CA ASP A 199 3.46 -2.11 19.09
C ASP A 199 3.27 -3.20 18.02
N ILE A 200 3.11 -2.82 16.74
CA ILE A 200 3.07 -3.77 15.63
C ILE A 200 4.42 -4.51 15.54
N CYS A 201 5.52 -3.78 15.64
CA CYS A 201 6.87 -4.34 15.61
C CYS A 201 7.13 -5.28 16.79
N ASP A 202 6.78 -4.86 18.01
CA ASP A 202 6.89 -5.68 19.23
C ASP A 202 6.12 -7.00 19.09
N ALA A 203 4.91 -6.96 18.50
CA ALA A 203 4.12 -8.15 18.24
C ALA A 203 4.74 -9.12 17.22
N ILE A 204 5.54 -8.61 16.27
CA ILE A 204 6.27 -9.42 15.28
C ILE A 204 7.53 -10.02 15.90
N TRP A 205 8.23 -9.27 16.75
CA TRP A 205 9.36 -9.77 17.55
C TRP A 205 8.94 -10.83 18.58
N HIS A 206 7.75 -10.68 19.14
CA HIS A 206 7.23 -11.52 20.22
C HIS A 206 5.86 -12.11 19.88
N PRO A 207 5.79 -13.03 18.88
CA PRO A 207 4.53 -13.59 18.42
C PRO A 207 3.81 -14.46 19.47
N ASP A 208 4.48 -14.85 20.56
CA ASP A 208 3.90 -15.50 21.72
C ASP A 208 2.88 -14.60 22.47
N LEU A 209 3.08 -13.28 22.43
CA LEU A 209 2.15 -12.30 23.02
C LEU A 209 0.76 -12.34 22.37
N LEU A 210 0.69 -12.81 21.13
CA LEU A 210 -0.56 -12.96 20.37
C LEU A 210 -1.44 -14.11 20.88
N ARG A 211 -0.92 -14.97 21.78
CA ARG A 211 -1.54 -16.23 22.23
C ARG A 211 -2.02 -17.06 21.02
N PRO A 212 -1.11 -17.38 20.08
CA PRO A 212 -1.48 -18.06 18.86
C PRO A 212 -1.95 -19.49 19.15
N LYS A 213 -2.69 -20.07 18.20
CA LYS A 213 -3.11 -21.48 18.30
C LYS A 213 -1.95 -22.46 18.16
N VAL A 214 -0.90 -22.05 17.45
CA VAL A 214 0.35 -22.77 17.25
C VAL A 214 1.43 -21.87 17.80
N GLU A 215 2.19 -22.33 18.78
CA GLU A 215 3.27 -21.56 19.38
C GLU A 215 4.50 -21.56 18.46
N PRO A 216 5.29 -20.46 18.43
CA PRO A 216 6.56 -20.43 17.70
C PRO A 216 7.56 -21.48 18.25
N PRO A 217 8.56 -21.91 17.47
CA PRO A 217 8.96 -21.40 16.17
C PRO A 217 8.11 -21.92 15.00
N TYR A 218 7.84 -21.04 14.02
CA TYR A 218 7.11 -21.33 12.79
C TYR A 218 8.01 -21.84 11.66
N LEU A 219 9.31 -21.51 11.66
CA LEU A 219 10.24 -21.75 10.55
C LEU A 219 11.25 -22.88 10.80
N ALA A 220 11.23 -23.50 11.99
CA ALA A 220 12.13 -24.58 12.38
C ALA A 220 11.37 -25.88 12.72
N PRO A 221 11.15 -26.80 11.75
CA PRO A 221 11.57 -26.74 10.34
C PRO A 221 10.63 -25.90 9.45
N LEU A 222 11.09 -25.55 8.25
CA LEU A 222 10.30 -24.80 7.27
C LEU A 222 9.12 -25.65 6.76
N THR A 223 7.91 -25.33 7.22
CA THR A 223 6.67 -26.03 6.84
C THR A 223 5.64 -25.09 6.23
N LYS A 224 4.66 -25.65 5.49
CA LYS A 224 3.53 -24.87 4.95
C LYS A 224 2.66 -24.26 6.05
N GLU A 225 2.43 -25.03 7.12
CA GLU A 225 1.68 -24.60 8.31
C GLU A 225 2.40 -23.43 8.99
N GLY A 226 3.70 -23.56 9.23
CA GLY A 226 4.53 -22.50 9.79
C GLY A 226 4.49 -21.21 8.98
N LEU A 227 4.68 -21.29 7.66
CA LEU A 227 4.57 -20.13 6.76
C LEU A 227 3.18 -19.48 6.81
N TYR A 228 2.12 -20.28 6.91
CA TYR A 228 0.76 -19.76 7.07
C TYR A 228 0.58 -19.02 8.41
N HIS A 229 1.07 -19.60 9.51
CA HIS A 229 0.97 -19.00 10.83
C HIS A 229 1.78 -17.71 10.95
N LEU A 230 2.99 -17.68 10.36
CA LEU A 230 3.77 -16.46 10.23
C LEU A 230 3.02 -15.39 9.44
N GLY A 231 2.43 -15.74 8.29
CA GLY A 231 1.58 -14.81 7.54
C GLY A 231 0.38 -14.27 8.34
N CYS A 232 -0.17 -15.07 9.27
CA CYS A 232 -1.24 -14.63 10.18
C CYS A 232 -0.75 -13.65 11.25
N VAL A 233 0.51 -13.75 11.70
CA VAL A 233 1.13 -12.79 12.63
C VAL A 233 1.10 -11.40 11.99
N PHE A 234 1.67 -11.25 10.79
CA PHE A 234 1.73 -9.98 10.06
C PHE A 234 0.34 -9.44 9.67
N ALA A 235 -0.47 -10.28 9.02
CA ALA A 235 -1.72 -9.82 8.45
C ALA A 235 -2.87 -9.64 9.45
N THR A 236 -2.75 -10.12 10.69
CA THR A 236 -3.85 -10.03 11.67
C THR A 236 -3.39 -9.95 13.11
N GLY A 237 -2.40 -10.74 13.51
CA GLY A 237 -1.96 -10.80 14.90
C GLY A 237 -1.43 -9.46 15.41
N ALA A 238 -0.39 -8.94 14.75
CA ALA A 238 0.33 -7.74 15.17
C ALA A 238 -0.58 -6.52 15.29
N ARG A 239 -1.35 -6.22 14.23
CA ARG A 239 -2.33 -5.12 14.24
C ARG A 239 -3.38 -5.25 15.33
N ARG A 240 -3.87 -6.46 15.63
CA ARG A 240 -4.88 -6.65 16.69
C ARG A 240 -4.29 -6.40 18.07
N LEU A 241 -3.04 -6.81 18.30
CA LEU A 241 -2.36 -6.53 19.55
C LEU A 241 -2.16 -5.02 19.72
N ALA A 242 -1.62 -4.35 18.70
CA ALA A 242 -1.41 -2.90 18.71
C ALA A 242 -2.71 -2.12 18.95
N ALA A 243 -3.78 -2.42 18.21
CA ALA A 243 -5.08 -1.78 18.43
C ALA A 243 -5.62 -2.02 19.85
N THR A 244 -5.41 -3.22 20.41
CA THR A 244 -5.84 -3.54 21.78
C THR A 244 -5.03 -2.77 22.81
N ARG A 245 -3.71 -2.71 22.66
CA ARG A 245 -2.81 -1.98 23.57
C ARG A 245 -3.12 -0.49 23.55
N TYR A 246 -3.22 0.09 22.35
CA TYR A 246 -3.57 1.49 22.20
C TYR A 246 -4.91 1.82 22.86
N ALA A 247 -5.95 1.01 22.63
CA ALA A 247 -7.26 1.21 23.26
C ALA A 247 -7.25 1.05 24.79
N VAL A 248 -6.35 0.23 25.35
CA VAL A 248 -6.20 0.08 26.81
C VAL A 248 -5.47 1.27 27.42
N THR A 249 -4.45 1.80 26.74
CA THR A 249 -3.64 2.92 27.24
C THR A 249 -4.36 4.26 27.05
N HIS A 250 -5.04 4.45 25.91
CA HIS A 250 -5.60 5.74 25.47
C HIS A 250 -7.13 5.70 25.27
N GLY A 251 -7.83 4.67 25.75
CA GLY A 251 -9.26 4.49 25.48
C GLY A 251 -10.20 5.60 25.96
N GLU A 252 -9.73 6.45 26.90
CA GLU A 252 -10.46 7.62 27.39
C GLU A 252 -10.12 8.91 26.62
N GLU A 253 -9.18 8.87 25.68
CA GLU A 253 -8.74 10.04 24.92
C GLU A 253 -9.68 10.38 23.75
N ASN A 254 -9.51 11.62 23.26
CA ASN A 254 -10.25 12.16 22.13
C ASN A 254 -9.75 11.66 20.77
N LEU A 255 -8.68 10.86 20.74
CA LEU A 255 -8.15 10.25 19.52
C LEU A 255 -8.66 8.82 19.40
N THR A 256 -9.10 8.45 18.19
CA THR A 256 -9.35 7.05 17.83
C THR A 256 -8.31 6.59 16.83
N VAL A 257 -7.68 5.45 17.11
CA VAL A 257 -6.81 4.75 16.18
C VAL A 257 -7.56 3.55 15.60
N ASP A 258 -7.66 3.49 14.28
CA ASP A 258 -8.03 2.29 13.54
C ASP A 258 -6.82 1.76 12.78
N ILE A 259 -6.55 0.46 12.93
CA ILE A 259 -5.52 -0.22 12.16
C ILE A 259 -6.24 -1.09 11.14
N GLY A 260 -6.27 -0.61 9.90
CA GLY A 260 -7.05 -1.17 8.82
C GLY A 260 -6.79 -2.67 8.61
N SER A 261 -7.79 -3.38 8.08
CA SER A 261 -7.65 -4.81 7.77
C SER A 261 -6.55 -5.07 6.71
N HIS A 262 -6.04 -6.30 6.60
CA HIS A 262 -5.00 -6.61 5.62
C HIS A 262 -5.47 -6.30 4.19
N THR A 263 -6.72 -6.65 3.87
CA THR A 263 -7.33 -6.31 2.59
C THR A 263 -7.46 -4.81 2.34
N HIS A 264 -7.67 -4.02 3.40
CA HIS A 264 -7.70 -2.55 3.31
C HIS A 264 -6.30 -1.99 3.01
N ALA A 265 -5.27 -2.51 3.68
CA ALA A 265 -3.89 -2.11 3.43
C ALA A 265 -3.42 -2.44 2.01
N VAL A 266 -3.75 -3.64 1.49
CA VAL A 266 -3.46 -4.01 0.10
C VAL A 266 -4.24 -3.14 -0.89
N ALA A 267 -5.48 -2.75 -0.57
CA ALA A 267 -6.25 -1.84 -1.42
C ALA A 267 -5.64 -0.43 -1.45
N TRP A 268 -5.17 0.09 -0.31
CA TRP A 268 -4.45 1.35 -0.23
C TRP A 268 -3.15 1.34 -1.03
N LEU A 269 -2.38 0.25 -0.95
CA LEU A 269 -1.18 0.08 -1.76
C LEU A 269 -1.51 0.10 -3.26
N GLY A 270 -2.53 -0.65 -3.69
CA GLY A 270 -2.96 -0.66 -5.09
C GLY A 270 -3.42 0.72 -5.57
N TRP A 271 -4.18 1.44 -4.74
CA TRP A 271 -4.58 2.82 -5.03
C TRP A 271 -3.38 3.77 -5.14
N PHE A 272 -2.38 3.62 -4.28
CA PHE A 272 -1.15 4.40 -4.33
C PHE A 272 -0.36 4.14 -5.62
N ASP A 273 -0.15 2.86 -5.96
CA ASP A 273 0.55 2.42 -7.17
C ASP A 273 -0.13 2.91 -8.46
N GLU A 274 -1.45 3.04 -8.47
CA GLU A 274 -2.25 3.60 -9.57
C GLU A 274 -2.20 5.14 -9.69
N GLY A 275 -1.35 5.79 -8.88
CA GLY A 275 -1.16 7.24 -8.87
C GLY A 275 -2.16 7.98 -8.00
N GLY A 276 -2.80 7.32 -7.03
CA GLY A 276 -3.79 7.89 -6.13
C GLY A 276 -3.30 9.14 -5.39
N ALA A 277 -2.06 9.13 -4.91
CA ALA A 277 -1.47 10.29 -4.21
C ALA A 277 -1.43 11.56 -5.08
N GLU A 278 -1.21 11.40 -6.39
CA GLU A 278 -1.23 12.53 -7.32
C GLU A 278 -2.66 13.02 -7.57
N ARG A 279 -3.64 12.11 -7.59
CA ARG A 279 -5.07 12.49 -7.67
C ARG A 279 -5.49 13.32 -6.47
N LEU A 280 -5.10 12.95 -5.24
CA LEU A 280 -5.42 13.75 -4.05
C LEU A 280 -4.78 15.14 -4.08
N LYS A 281 -3.55 15.28 -4.58
CA LYS A 281 -2.93 16.60 -4.75
C LYS A 281 -3.71 17.48 -5.71
N ILE A 282 -4.21 16.89 -6.81
CA ILE A 282 -5.03 17.60 -7.79
C ILE A 282 -6.38 17.99 -7.17
N GLU A 283 -7.05 17.08 -6.48
CA GLU A 283 -8.34 17.33 -5.82
C GLU A 283 -8.21 18.38 -4.70
N ALA A 284 -7.17 18.30 -3.86
CA ALA A 284 -6.90 19.29 -2.82
C ALA A 284 -6.65 20.68 -3.43
N LYS A 285 -5.93 20.75 -4.56
CA LYS A 285 -5.72 22.00 -5.28
C LYS A 285 -7.02 22.55 -5.85
N GLN A 286 -7.86 21.70 -6.44
CA GLN A 286 -9.17 22.10 -6.96
C GLN A 286 -10.10 22.60 -5.84
N LEU A 287 -10.14 21.91 -4.69
CA LEU A 287 -10.90 22.33 -3.52
C LEU A 287 -10.41 23.67 -2.97
N ALA A 288 -9.09 23.89 -2.92
CA ALA A 288 -8.51 25.17 -2.52
C ALA A 288 -8.90 26.30 -3.50
N GLU A 289 -8.84 26.04 -4.81
CA GLU A 289 -9.26 27.00 -5.85
C GLU A 289 -10.77 27.30 -5.76
N GLU A 290 -11.61 26.29 -5.51
CA GLU A 290 -13.05 26.47 -5.31
C GLU A 290 -13.37 27.25 -4.02
N ALA A 291 -12.62 27.02 -2.95
CA ALA A 291 -12.76 27.77 -1.70
C ALA A 291 -12.40 29.25 -1.90
N GLU A 292 -11.28 29.54 -2.56
CA GLU A 292 -10.86 30.91 -2.89
C GLU A 292 -11.90 31.60 -3.78
N GLN A 293 -12.44 30.89 -4.77
CA GLN A 293 -13.50 31.43 -5.63
C GLN A 293 -14.78 31.75 -4.85
N LYS A 294 -15.20 30.88 -3.93
CA LYS A 294 -16.36 31.13 -3.05
C LYS A 294 -16.14 32.35 -2.15
N GLU A 295 -14.95 32.51 -1.59
CA GLU A 295 -14.60 33.69 -0.79
C GLU A 295 -14.64 34.97 -1.64
N TRP A 296 -14.09 34.93 -2.85
CA TRP A 296 -14.12 36.06 -3.79
C TRP A 296 -15.55 36.43 -4.18
N ASP A 297 -16.39 35.44 -4.50
CA ASP A 297 -17.80 35.66 -4.86
C ASP A 297 -18.58 36.25 -3.68
N ALA A 298 -18.38 35.74 -2.47
CA ALA A 298 -19.01 36.29 -1.26
C ALA A 298 -18.58 37.75 -0.99
N ALA A 299 -17.29 38.05 -1.13
CA ALA A 299 -16.77 39.41 -0.98
C ALA A 299 -17.32 40.35 -2.06
N ASN A 300 -17.44 39.88 -3.29
CA ASN A 300 -17.96 40.66 -4.41
C ASN A 300 -19.46 40.97 -4.26
N GLU A 301 -20.28 40.00 -3.83
CA GLU A 301 -21.69 40.23 -3.52
C GLU A 301 -21.86 41.24 -2.38
N ALA A 302 -21.08 41.11 -1.29
CA ALA A 302 -21.09 42.09 -0.20
C ALA A 302 -20.70 43.51 -0.68
N ALA A 303 -19.75 43.62 -1.60
CA ALA A 303 -19.37 44.90 -2.21
C ALA A 303 -20.50 45.49 -3.08
N LYS A 304 -21.21 44.67 -3.86
CA LYS A 304 -22.37 45.10 -4.65
C LYS A 304 -23.50 45.61 -3.77
N GLU A 305 -23.83 44.91 -2.69
CA GLU A 305 -24.85 45.37 -1.73
C GLU A 305 -24.49 46.72 -1.14
N LYS A 306 -23.23 46.91 -0.73
CA LYS A 306 -22.73 48.17 -0.19
C LYS A 306 -22.79 49.30 -1.22
N TRP A 307 -22.47 49.02 -2.49
CA TRP A 307 -22.58 49.99 -3.57
C TRP A 307 -24.04 50.40 -3.83
N TRP A 308 -24.96 49.43 -3.90
CA TRP A 308 -26.39 49.69 -4.08
C TRP A 308 -26.98 50.51 -2.92
N ALA A 309 -26.59 50.21 -1.69
CA ALA A 309 -26.97 51.01 -0.53
C ALA A 309 -26.49 52.47 -0.66
N GLY A 310 -25.26 52.68 -1.14
CA GLY A 310 -24.72 54.01 -1.46
C GLY A 310 -25.51 54.75 -2.54
N VAL A 311 -25.85 54.06 -3.63
CA VAL A 311 -26.66 54.64 -4.72
C VAL A 311 -28.06 55.06 -4.25
N GLN A 312 -28.69 54.25 -3.40
CA GLN A 312 -30.00 54.60 -2.82
C GLN A 312 -29.90 55.81 -1.88
N ALA A 313 -28.85 55.88 -1.05
CA ALA A 313 -28.61 57.03 -0.19
C ALA A 313 -28.37 58.31 -0.99
N GLU A 314 -27.60 58.25 -2.09
CA GLU A 314 -27.35 59.39 -2.97
C GLU A 314 -28.63 59.83 -3.72
N LYS A 315 -29.47 58.87 -4.14
CA LYS A 315 -30.77 59.16 -4.76
C LYS A 315 -31.74 59.83 -3.78
N ALA A 316 -31.71 59.46 -2.51
CA ALA A 316 -32.49 60.11 -1.45
C ALA A 316 -32.04 61.55 -1.15
N LEU A 317 -30.78 61.89 -1.45
CA LEU A 317 -30.21 63.22 -1.26
C LEU A 317 -30.44 64.16 -2.46
N ARG A 318 -30.97 63.69 -3.60
CA ARG A 318 -31.28 64.57 -4.75
C ARG A 318 -32.63 65.29 -4.55
N PRO A 319 -32.68 66.62 -4.70
CA PRO A 319 -33.95 67.36 -4.61
C PRO A 319 -34.87 67.02 -5.80
N PRO A 320 -36.20 67.06 -5.62
CA PRO A 320 -37.14 66.70 -6.67
C PRO A 320 -37.04 67.67 -7.85
N VAL A 321 -36.88 67.12 -9.05
CA VAL A 321 -36.99 67.89 -10.30
C VAL A 321 -38.47 68.25 -10.49
N VAL A 322 -38.81 69.52 -10.25
CA VAL A 322 -40.14 70.04 -10.54
C VAL A 322 -40.26 70.25 -12.05
N LEU A 323 -40.89 69.29 -12.74
CA LEU A 323 -41.44 69.53 -14.07
C LEU A 323 -42.68 70.41 -13.91
N ALA A 324 -42.51 71.72 -14.09
CA ALA A 324 -43.62 72.66 -14.11
C ALA A 324 -44.58 72.26 -15.25
N SER A 325 -45.83 71.93 -14.90
CA SER A 325 -46.86 71.65 -15.89
C SER A 325 -47.20 72.94 -16.65
N ALA A 326 -47.44 72.84 -17.95
CA ALA A 326 -47.78 73.95 -18.85
C ALA A 326 -49.05 74.73 -18.45
N ALA A 327 -49.74 74.36 -17.37
CA ALA A 327 -50.91 75.06 -16.85
C ALA A 327 -50.55 76.35 -16.07
N GLU A 328 -49.33 76.50 -15.52
CA GLU A 328 -48.95 77.70 -14.74
C GLU A 328 -48.47 78.89 -15.59
N VAL A 329 -48.18 78.67 -16.88
CA VAL A 329 -47.78 79.76 -17.79
C VAL A 329 -49.00 80.50 -18.37
N GLY A 330 -50.16 79.84 -18.47
CA GLY A 330 -51.38 80.43 -19.03
C GLY A 330 -52.12 81.41 -18.12
N GLN A 331 -51.88 81.35 -16.81
CA GLN A 331 -52.62 82.16 -15.82
C GLN A 331 -52.00 83.54 -15.53
N LYS A 332 -50.81 83.82 -16.10
CA LYS A 332 -50.12 85.13 -15.98
C LYS A 332 -50.28 86.05 -17.18
N LEU A 333 -51.03 85.67 -18.22
CA LEU A 333 -51.19 86.44 -19.46
C LEU A 333 -52.58 87.09 -19.67
N LEU A 334 -53.46 87.07 -18.67
CA LEU A 334 -54.84 87.61 -18.80
C LEU A 334 -55.23 88.66 -17.74
N GLN A 335 -54.25 89.26 -17.07
CA GLN A 335 -54.46 90.47 -16.25
C GLN A 335 -53.51 91.58 -16.69
N GLU A 336 -53.64 92.02 -17.95
CA GLU A 336 -53.31 93.39 -18.34
C GLU A 336 -54.56 93.99 -19.01
N ASP A 337 -55.09 95.05 -18.37
CA ASP A 337 -56.22 95.86 -18.80
C ASP A 337 -56.12 96.37 -20.23
N PRO A 338 -57.28 96.67 -20.86
CA PRO A 338 -57.35 97.85 -21.69
C PRO A 338 -58.56 98.72 -21.33
N LYS A 339 -58.26 99.95 -20.87
CA LYS A 339 -58.88 101.24 -21.26
C LYS A 339 -60.39 101.42 -20.99
N GLU A 340 -60.91 102.59 -20.63
CA GLU A 340 -60.65 103.93 -21.12
C GLU A 340 -61.46 104.93 -20.26
N ALA A 341 -61.08 106.22 -20.37
CA ALA A 341 -61.91 107.44 -20.30
C ALA A 341 -63.31 107.42 -19.65
#